data_AF-D4H294-F1
#
_entry.id   AF-D4H294-F1
#
_cell.length_a   1.000
_cell.length_b   1.000
_cell.length_c   1.000
_cell.angle_alpha   90.00
_cell.angle_beta   90.00
_cell.angle_gamma   90.00
#
_symmetry.space_group_name_H-M   'P 1'
#
loop_
_entity.id
_entity.type
_entity.pdbx_description
1 polymer ?
#
loop_
_entity_poly.entity_id
_entity_poly.type
_entity_poly.pdbx_seq_one_letter_code
_entity_poly.pdbx_strand_id
1 'polypeptide(L)'
;MTTESLSINAEISRLFSIMFYNPEETFLSEPETVKALAELIKEKDASFRDDAEKLVNSLKELDAQELMLDYAALFVGPFQLQAPPYGSVYLDVAKTVNGESTAAVTDIYRKFALNVKPDMREPADHIAIELEFIHTALITIGNMKAENKDTTETENVFNDFISDYYHPFVSRMCELIEKNASTDFYKSIGGLLKTFSDELKLVQV
;
A
#
# COMPACT_ATOMS: atom_id res chain seq x y z
N MET A 1 -6.79 -1.26 17.86
CA MET A 1 -7.74 -1.89 16.90
C MET A 1 -8.29 -3.22 17.45
N THR A 2 -9.54 -3.56 17.11
CA THR A 2 -10.15 -4.89 17.38
C THR A 2 -9.60 -5.95 16.41
N THR A 3 -9.75 -7.25 16.69
CA THR A 3 -9.31 -8.33 15.79
C THR A 3 -10.01 -8.29 14.43
N GLU A 4 -11.30 -7.94 14.40
CA GLU A 4 -12.06 -7.73 13.17
C GLU A 4 -11.48 -6.57 12.35
N SER A 5 -11.20 -5.43 13.00
CA SER A 5 -10.58 -4.28 12.34
C SER A 5 -9.17 -4.59 11.81
N LEU A 6 -8.38 -5.42 12.50
CA LEU A 6 -7.08 -5.88 12.01
C LEU A 6 -7.24 -6.71 10.73
N SER A 7 -8.20 -7.63 10.70
CA SER A 7 -8.45 -8.49 9.53
C SER A 7 -8.89 -7.67 8.30
N ILE A 8 -9.80 -6.71 8.49
CA ILE A 8 -10.28 -5.84 7.40
C ILE A 8 -9.12 -5.00 6.85
N ASN A 9 -8.35 -4.33 7.72
CA ASN A 9 -7.21 -3.52 7.29
C ASN A 9 -6.12 -4.37 6.62
N ALA A 10 -5.92 -5.62 7.07
CA ALA A 10 -4.97 -6.53 6.44
C ALA A 10 -5.38 -6.86 5.01
N GLU A 11 -6.67 -7.13 4.77
CA GLU A 11 -7.16 -7.46 3.43
C GLU A 11 -7.18 -6.24 2.51
N ILE A 12 -7.55 -5.06 3.01
CA ILE A 12 -7.42 -3.80 2.28
C ILE A 12 -5.96 -3.56 1.85
N SER A 13 -4.99 -3.79 2.75
CA SER A 13 -3.57 -3.62 2.45
C SER A 13 -3.11 -4.57 1.33
N ARG A 14 -3.53 -5.85 1.39
CA ARG A 14 -3.25 -6.84 0.34
C ARG A 14 -3.80 -6.41 -1.01
N LEU A 15 -5.03 -5.90 -1.04
CA LEU A 15 -5.68 -5.47 -2.27
C LEU A 15 -5.08 -4.19 -2.85
N PHE A 16 -4.69 -3.22 -2.01
CA PHE A 16 -3.91 -2.07 -2.47
C PHE A 16 -2.56 -2.49 -3.05
N SER A 17 -1.86 -3.46 -2.46
CA SER A 17 -0.59 -3.95 -2.99
C SER A 17 -0.70 -4.37 -4.46
N ILE A 18 -1.79 -5.08 -4.79
CA ILE A 18 -2.08 -5.53 -6.16
C ILE A 18 -2.20 -4.34 -7.14
N MET A 19 -2.68 -3.18 -6.70
CA MET A 19 -2.86 -1.99 -7.55
C MET A 19 -1.53 -1.37 -8.01
N PHE A 20 -0.42 -1.74 -7.37
CA PHE A 20 0.93 -1.24 -7.67
C PHE A 20 1.83 -2.27 -8.37
N TYR A 21 1.28 -3.43 -8.74
CA TYR A 21 1.93 -4.35 -9.68
C TYR A 21 1.43 -4.10 -11.11
N ASN A 22 2.07 -4.76 -12.09
CA ASN A 22 1.68 -4.69 -13.50
C ASN A 22 0.16 -4.97 -13.67
N PRO A 23 -0.64 -3.99 -14.14
CA PRO A 23 -2.09 -4.16 -14.27
C PRO A 23 -2.51 -5.35 -15.13
N GLU A 24 -1.77 -5.64 -16.22
CA GLU A 24 -2.04 -6.77 -17.11
C GLU A 24 -1.94 -8.13 -16.40
N GLU A 25 -1.01 -8.26 -15.45
CA GLU A 25 -0.79 -9.48 -14.67
C GLU A 25 -1.70 -9.56 -13.44
N THR A 26 -2.51 -8.53 -13.19
CA THR A 26 -3.28 -8.38 -11.95
C THR A 26 -4.74 -8.03 -12.23
N PHE A 27 -5.16 -6.81 -11.93
CA PHE A 27 -6.56 -6.43 -11.86
C PHE A 27 -7.20 -6.13 -13.23
N LEU A 28 -6.43 -6.06 -14.33
CA LEU A 28 -7.01 -6.15 -15.68
C LEU A 28 -7.39 -7.59 -16.05
N SER A 29 -6.61 -8.56 -15.59
CA SER A 29 -6.93 -10.00 -15.75
C SER A 29 -7.98 -10.46 -14.74
N GLU A 30 -8.00 -9.85 -13.54
CA GLU A 30 -8.90 -10.16 -12.44
C GLU A 30 -9.61 -8.89 -11.91
N PRO A 31 -10.56 -8.31 -12.67
CA PRO A 31 -11.22 -7.04 -12.31
C PRO A 31 -12.07 -7.11 -11.04
N GLU A 32 -12.41 -8.32 -10.58
CA GLU A 32 -13.08 -8.51 -9.28
C GLU A 32 -12.21 -8.04 -8.10
N THR A 33 -10.87 -7.99 -8.25
CA THR A 33 -9.97 -7.45 -7.22
C THR A 33 -10.28 -6.00 -6.87
N VAL A 34 -10.58 -5.16 -7.87
CA VAL A 34 -10.93 -3.75 -7.64
C VAL A 34 -12.28 -3.61 -6.95
N LYS A 35 -13.25 -4.47 -7.31
CA LYS A 35 -14.55 -4.49 -6.62
C LYS A 35 -14.40 -4.95 -5.17
N ALA A 36 -13.60 -5.97 -4.91
CA ALA A 36 -13.33 -6.44 -3.55
C ALA A 36 -12.71 -5.34 -2.68
N LEU A 37 -11.76 -4.57 -3.23
CA LEU A 37 -11.17 -3.41 -2.54
C LEU A 37 -12.23 -2.37 -2.21
N ALA A 38 -13.06 -2.02 -3.20
CA ALA A 38 -14.13 -1.04 -3.03
C ALA A 38 -15.18 -1.48 -1.99
N GLU A 39 -15.58 -2.75 -1.97
CA GLU A 39 -16.51 -3.27 -0.96
C GLU A 39 -15.91 -3.23 0.46
N LEU A 40 -14.65 -3.62 0.63
CA LEU A 40 -14.01 -3.62 1.95
C LEU A 40 -13.76 -2.21 2.49
N ILE A 41 -13.41 -1.25 1.62
CA ILE A 41 -13.29 0.16 2.01
C ILE A 41 -14.64 0.70 2.49
N LYS A 42 -15.74 0.37 1.79
CA LYS A 42 -17.10 0.75 2.21
C LYS A 42 -17.54 0.09 3.51
N GLU A 43 -17.17 -1.17 3.72
CA GLU A 43 -17.45 -1.89 4.96
C GLU A 43 -16.73 -1.25 6.15
N LYS A 44 -15.48 -0.85 5.94
CA LYS A 44 -14.65 -0.18 6.94
C LYS A 44 -15.23 1.19 7.33
N ASP A 45 -15.57 2.03 6.36
CA ASP A 45 -16.27 3.29 6.59
C ASP A 45 -17.18 3.66 5.40
N ALA A 46 -18.47 3.82 5.70
CA ALA A 46 -19.49 4.18 4.73
C ALA A 46 -19.27 5.57 4.11
N SER A 47 -18.45 6.43 4.73
CA SER A 47 -18.08 7.75 4.19
C SER A 47 -17.34 7.64 2.85
N PHE A 48 -16.64 6.53 2.60
CA PHE A 48 -15.92 6.27 1.35
C PHE A 48 -16.76 5.69 0.23
N ARG A 49 -18.09 5.61 0.38
CA ARG A 49 -18.97 5.02 -0.64
C ARG A 49 -18.78 5.64 -2.02
N ASP A 50 -18.78 6.96 -2.08
CA ASP A 50 -18.70 7.67 -3.35
C ASP A 50 -17.33 7.47 -4.02
N ASP A 51 -16.24 7.50 -3.25
CA ASP A 51 -14.89 7.25 -3.75
C ASP A 51 -14.69 5.80 -4.21
N ALA A 52 -15.25 4.83 -3.47
CA ALA A 52 -15.21 3.42 -3.83
C ALA A 52 -16.02 3.12 -5.11
N GLU A 53 -17.20 3.74 -5.27
CA GLU A 53 -18.00 3.63 -6.50
C GLU A 53 -17.29 4.28 -7.68
N LYS A 54 -16.66 5.45 -7.46
CA LYS A 54 -15.84 6.14 -8.47
C LYS A 54 -14.67 5.27 -8.93
N LEU A 55 -13.95 4.62 -8.01
CA LEU A 55 -12.87 3.69 -8.34
C LEU A 55 -13.35 2.60 -9.31
N VAL A 56 -14.44 1.90 -8.95
CA VAL A 56 -14.97 0.79 -9.76
C VAL A 56 -15.45 1.28 -11.13
N ASN A 57 -16.12 2.43 -11.20
CA ASN A 57 -16.61 2.96 -12.46
C ASN A 57 -15.47 3.45 -13.36
N SER A 58 -14.45 4.10 -12.78
CA SER A 58 -13.28 4.56 -13.52
C SER A 58 -12.54 3.43 -14.23
N LEU A 59 -12.48 2.22 -13.65
CA LEU A 59 -11.89 1.06 -14.33
C LEU A 59 -12.75 0.54 -15.49
N LYS A 60 -14.07 0.53 -15.35
CA LYS A 60 -14.99 -0.01 -16.37
C LYS A 60 -14.99 0.81 -17.66
N GLU A 61 -14.80 2.12 -17.53
CA GLU A 61 -14.86 3.07 -18.62
C GLU A 61 -13.49 3.30 -19.29
N LEU A 62 -12.41 2.83 -18.66
CA LEU A 62 -11.04 3.10 -19.05
C LEU A 62 -10.52 2.07 -20.03
N ASP A 63 -9.85 2.58 -21.08
CA ASP A 63 -9.12 1.73 -22.01
C ASP A 63 -7.86 1.15 -21.34
N ALA A 64 -7.62 -0.15 -21.54
CA ALA A 64 -6.50 -0.85 -20.92
C ALA A 64 -5.14 -0.24 -21.32
N GLN A 65 -4.99 0.25 -22.55
CA GLN A 65 -3.77 0.89 -23.01
C GLN A 65 -3.56 2.25 -22.32
N GLU A 66 -4.62 3.03 -22.13
CA GLU A 66 -4.56 4.29 -21.38
C GLU A 66 -4.12 4.06 -19.92
N LEU A 67 -4.69 3.06 -19.25
CA LEU A 67 -4.28 2.67 -17.90
C LEU A 67 -2.81 2.25 -17.86
N MET A 68 -2.36 1.43 -18.81
CA MET A 68 -0.98 0.93 -18.85
C MET A 68 0.03 2.05 -19.11
N LEU A 69 -0.33 3.05 -19.93
CA LEU A 69 0.50 4.23 -20.14
C LEU A 69 0.62 5.08 -18.86
N ASP A 70 -0.49 5.24 -18.12
CA ASP A 70 -0.49 5.97 -16.84
C ASP A 70 0.34 5.23 -15.77
N TYR A 71 0.15 3.91 -15.64
CA TYR A 71 0.99 3.06 -14.78
C TYR A 71 2.48 3.20 -15.10
N ALA A 72 2.84 3.12 -16.39
CA ALA A 72 4.23 3.25 -16.81
C ALA A 72 4.81 4.64 -16.50
N ALA A 73 4.05 5.71 -16.72
CA ALA A 73 4.48 7.09 -16.43
C ALA A 73 4.65 7.35 -14.92
N LEU A 74 3.75 6.82 -14.10
CA LEU A 74 3.77 6.98 -12.65
C LEU A 74 4.92 6.19 -12.02
N PHE A 75 5.04 4.90 -12.36
CA PHE A 75 5.77 3.94 -11.52
C PHE A 75 6.96 3.23 -12.19
N VAL A 76 7.05 3.18 -13.54
CA VAL A 76 8.05 2.34 -14.24
C VAL A 76 9.10 3.13 -15.05
N GLY A 77 8.70 4.14 -15.81
CA GLY A 77 9.59 4.86 -16.74
C GLY A 77 9.29 4.52 -18.22
N PRO A 78 10.12 4.98 -19.18
CA PRO A 78 11.58 5.11 -19.10
C PRO A 78 12.11 6.49 -18.71
N PHE A 79 11.23 7.47 -18.52
CA PHE A 79 11.62 8.81 -18.04
C PHE A 79 11.58 8.87 -16.51
N GLN A 80 11.84 10.05 -15.94
CA GLN A 80 11.71 10.26 -14.51
C GLN A 80 10.30 9.89 -14.04
N LEU A 81 10.23 8.96 -13.08
CA LEU A 81 8.97 8.51 -12.47
C LEU A 81 8.22 9.70 -11.88
N GLN A 82 6.92 9.78 -12.19
CA GLN A 82 6.08 10.87 -11.69
C GLN A 82 5.63 10.65 -10.24
N ALA A 83 5.56 9.39 -9.80
CA ALA A 83 5.32 8.98 -8.43
C ALA A 83 6.16 7.73 -8.12
N PRO A 84 7.49 7.86 -7.91
CA PRO A 84 8.37 6.73 -7.63
C PRO A 84 7.77 5.82 -6.53
N PRO A 85 7.68 4.50 -6.71
CA PRO A 85 7.02 3.62 -5.75
C PRO A 85 7.95 3.12 -4.63
N TYR A 86 9.05 3.83 -4.35
CA TYR A 86 10.11 3.39 -3.43
C TYR A 86 10.29 4.36 -2.27
N GLY A 87 10.17 3.89 -1.02
CA GLY A 87 10.31 4.72 0.18
C GLY A 87 11.61 5.51 0.25
N SER A 88 12.74 4.90 -0.12
CA SER A 88 14.09 5.50 -0.13
C SER A 88 14.21 6.73 -1.04
N VAL A 89 13.37 6.86 -2.07
CA VAL A 89 13.35 8.07 -2.92
C VAL A 89 12.79 9.29 -2.17
N TYR A 90 11.98 9.07 -1.15
CA TYR A 90 11.32 10.12 -0.35
C TYR A 90 11.99 10.37 0.99
N LEU A 91 12.41 9.29 1.66
CA LEU A 91 12.90 9.31 3.03
C LEU A 91 14.39 9.66 3.10
N ASP A 92 15.20 9.15 2.17
CA ASP A 92 16.64 9.29 2.27
C ASP A 92 17.14 10.60 1.66
N VAL A 93 18.24 11.12 2.22
CA VAL A 93 18.91 12.33 1.71
C VAL A 93 19.36 12.14 0.27
N ALA A 94 19.83 10.95 -0.09
CA ALA A 94 20.30 10.62 -1.43
C ALA A 94 19.17 10.53 -2.46
N LYS A 95 17.93 10.25 -2.03
CA LYS A 95 16.74 10.08 -2.89
C LYS A 95 16.93 9.06 -4.01
N THR A 96 17.58 7.95 -3.68
CA THR A 96 17.88 6.85 -4.61
C THR A 96 17.27 5.55 -4.09
N VAL A 97 16.84 4.69 -5.02
CA VAL A 97 16.33 3.35 -4.73
C VAL A 97 17.39 2.49 -4.03
N ASN A 98 16.96 1.58 -3.14
CA ASN A 98 17.83 0.72 -2.32
C ASN A 98 18.75 1.51 -1.38
N GLY A 99 18.19 2.50 -0.68
CA GLY A 99 18.91 3.35 0.25
C GLY A 99 18.93 2.85 1.70
N GLU A 100 19.21 3.74 2.63
CA GLU A 100 19.29 3.47 4.07
C GLU A 100 17.92 3.04 4.62
N SER A 101 16.83 3.70 4.18
CA SER A 101 15.48 3.29 4.58
C SER A 101 15.13 1.89 4.10
N THR A 102 15.60 1.46 2.91
CA THR A 102 15.38 0.10 2.40
C THR A 102 16.00 -0.95 3.30
N ALA A 103 17.21 -0.70 3.81
CA ALA A 103 17.86 -1.60 4.77
C ALA A 103 17.09 -1.64 6.10
N ALA A 104 16.64 -0.49 6.59
CA ALA A 104 15.88 -0.40 7.83
C ALA A 104 14.52 -1.16 7.76
N VAL A 105 13.75 -1.00 6.68
CA VAL A 105 12.49 -1.77 6.51
C VAL A 105 12.76 -3.26 6.38
N THR A 106 13.86 -3.66 5.73
CA THR A 106 14.27 -5.07 5.66
C THR A 106 14.55 -5.65 7.05
N ASP A 107 15.18 -4.89 7.94
CA ASP A 107 15.44 -5.30 9.32
C ASP A 107 14.14 -5.41 10.13
N ILE A 108 13.17 -4.53 9.87
CA ILE A 108 11.83 -4.60 10.47
C ILE A 108 11.10 -5.88 10.03
N TYR A 109 11.14 -6.24 8.74
CA TYR A 109 10.50 -7.46 8.24
C TYR A 109 11.01 -8.71 8.96
N ARG A 110 12.31 -8.77 9.29
CA ARG A 110 12.91 -9.87 10.05
C ARG A 110 12.34 -9.99 11.47
N LYS A 111 11.90 -8.89 12.10
CA LYS A 111 11.23 -8.92 13.41
C LYS A 111 9.87 -9.62 13.35
N PHE A 112 9.25 -9.67 12.17
CA PHE A 112 8.03 -10.45 11.88
C PHE A 112 8.35 -11.84 11.31
N ALA A 113 9.59 -12.30 11.41
CA ALA A 113 10.09 -13.55 10.80
C ALA A 113 9.93 -13.62 9.27
N LEU A 114 9.87 -12.46 8.61
CA LEU A 114 9.81 -12.35 7.16
C LEU A 114 11.21 -12.11 6.59
N ASN A 115 11.49 -12.77 5.47
CA ASN A 115 12.75 -12.62 4.75
C ASN A 115 12.47 -12.10 3.34
N VAL A 116 13.13 -11.00 2.98
CA VAL A 116 13.20 -10.53 1.60
C VAL A 116 14.09 -11.49 0.84
N LYS A 117 13.56 -12.12 -0.22
CA LYS A 117 14.34 -13.08 -0.99
C LYS A 117 15.34 -12.33 -1.89
N PRO A 118 16.56 -12.85 -2.10
CA PRO A 118 17.55 -12.22 -2.98
C PRO A 118 17.11 -12.07 -4.43
N ASP A 119 16.13 -12.86 -4.88
CA ASP A 119 15.60 -12.88 -6.25
C ASP A 119 14.30 -12.05 -6.40
N MET A 120 13.90 -11.30 -5.38
CA MET A 120 12.80 -10.34 -5.52
C MET A 120 13.16 -9.29 -6.58
N ARG A 121 12.21 -9.03 -7.48
CA ARG A 121 12.38 -8.05 -8.56
C ARG A 121 12.46 -6.63 -8.02
N GLU A 122 11.67 -6.34 -7.00
CA GLU A 122 11.59 -5.01 -6.39
C GLU A 122 12.31 -4.97 -5.02
N PRO A 123 12.94 -3.84 -4.68
CA PRO A 123 13.41 -3.48 -3.34
C PRO A 123 12.37 -3.67 -2.23
N ALA A 124 12.83 -3.91 -1.01
CA ALA A 124 11.97 -4.11 0.16
C ALA A 124 11.06 -2.92 0.49
N ASP A 125 11.45 -1.70 0.11
CA ASP A 125 10.72 -0.45 0.30
C ASP A 125 9.83 -0.07 -0.89
N HIS A 126 9.58 -1.00 -1.83
CA HIS A 126 8.55 -0.80 -2.84
C HIS A 126 7.16 -0.81 -2.18
N ILE A 127 6.26 0.11 -2.55
CA ILE A 127 4.92 0.25 -1.93
C ILE A 127 4.13 -1.05 -1.89
N ALA A 128 4.15 -1.83 -2.97
CA ALA A 128 3.46 -3.12 -3.02
C ALA A 128 3.98 -4.10 -1.95
N ILE A 129 5.28 -4.08 -1.68
CA ILE A 129 5.94 -4.94 -0.68
C ILE A 129 5.67 -4.42 0.73
N GLU A 130 5.72 -3.11 0.95
CA GLU A 130 5.36 -2.52 2.24
C GLU A 130 3.88 -2.80 2.61
N LEU A 131 2.97 -2.77 1.65
CA LEU A 131 1.56 -3.14 1.83
C LEU A 131 1.36 -4.64 2.11
N GLU A 132 2.11 -5.52 1.46
CA GLU A 132 2.14 -6.95 1.78
C GLU A 132 2.69 -7.22 3.19
N PHE A 133 3.70 -6.46 3.60
CA PHE A 133 4.21 -6.49 4.97
C PHE A 133 3.13 -6.06 5.96
N ILE A 134 2.43 -4.95 5.70
CA ILE A 134 1.33 -4.48 6.56
C ILE A 134 0.25 -5.56 6.69
N HIS A 135 -0.18 -6.17 5.58
CA HIS A 135 -1.10 -7.30 5.60
C HIS A 135 -0.63 -8.39 6.57
N THR A 136 0.61 -8.83 6.40
CA THR A 136 1.18 -9.93 7.20
C THR A 136 1.34 -9.56 8.67
N ALA A 137 1.78 -8.34 8.96
CA ALA A 137 1.95 -7.83 10.31
C ALA A 137 0.62 -7.75 11.06
N LEU A 138 -0.44 -7.25 10.42
CA LEU A 138 -1.77 -7.16 11.00
C LEU A 138 -2.38 -8.54 11.27
N ILE A 139 -2.21 -9.51 10.37
CA ILE A 139 -2.62 -10.91 10.60
C ILE A 139 -1.84 -11.52 11.77
N THR A 140 -0.52 -11.29 11.84
CA THR A 140 0.33 -11.79 12.93
C THR A 140 -0.13 -11.25 14.28
N ILE A 141 -0.34 -9.93 14.39
CA ILE A 141 -0.84 -9.28 15.61
C ILE A 141 -2.24 -9.80 15.96
N GLY A 142 -3.14 -9.94 14.98
CA GLY A 142 -4.49 -10.48 15.18
C GLY A 142 -4.47 -11.90 15.75
N ASN A 143 -3.63 -12.79 15.22
CA ASN A 143 -3.47 -14.15 15.70
C ASN A 143 -2.90 -14.18 17.12
N MET A 144 -1.87 -13.36 17.42
CA MET A 144 -1.32 -13.25 18.77
C MET A 144 -2.38 -12.81 19.79
N LYS A 145 -3.23 -11.82 19.44
CA LYS A 145 -4.34 -11.37 20.30
C LYS A 145 -5.37 -12.47 20.53
N ALA A 146 -5.76 -13.20 19.48
CA ALA A 146 -6.70 -14.31 19.59
C ALA A 146 -6.18 -15.42 20.52
N GLU A 147 -4.87 -15.62 20.56
CA GLU A 147 -4.18 -16.55 21.45
C GLU A 147 -3.88 -15.97 22.84
N ASN A 148 -4.32 -14.75 23.15
CA ASN A 148 -4.02 -14.01 24.39
C ASN A 148 -2.50 -13.85 24.67
N LYS A 149 -1.69 -13.74 23.63
CA LYS A 149 -0.25 -13.42 23.75
C LYS A 149 -0.06 -11.91 23.94
N ASP A 150 1.03 -11.54 24.60
CA ASP A 150 1.44 -10.13 24.68
C ASP A 150 1.87 -9.64 23.29
N THR A 151 1.21 -8.58 22.81
CA THR A 151 1.49 -7.96 21.51
C THR A 151 2.25 -6.65 21.61
N THR A 152 2.56 -6.17 22.82
CA THR A 152 3.07 -4.80 23.05
C THR A 152 4.30 -4.48 22.20
N GLU A 153 5.31 -5.37 22.20
CA GLU A 153 6.53 -5.16 21.40
C GLU A 153 6.25 -5.19 19.89
N THR A 154 5.47 -6.17 19.42
CA THR A 154 5.10 -6.31 18.00
C THR A 154 4.29 -5.11 17.50
N GLU A 155 3.35 -4.60 18.30
CA GLU A 155 2.57 -3.42 17.97
C GLU A 155 3.42 -2.16 17.96
N ASN A 156 4.39 -2.01 18.87
CA ASN A 156 5.32 -0.89 18.86
C ASN A 156 6.19 -0.91 17.59
N VAL A 157 6.79 -2.06 17.25
CA VAL A 157 7.58 -2.19 16.02
C VAL A 157 6.74 -1.88 14.78
N PHE A 158 5.48 -2.31 14.74
CA PHE A 158 4.57 -1.97 13.64
C PHE A 158 4.26 -0.47 13.60
N ASN A 159 3.97 0.15 14.74
CA ASN A 159 3.68 1.59 14.78
C ASN A 159 4.90 2.42 14.36
N ASP A 160 6.11 2.05 14.79
CA ASP A 160 7.36 2.70 14.37
C ASP A 160 7.56 2.56 12.86
N PHE A 161 7.28 1.36 12.29
CA PHE A 161 7.30 1.17 10.84
C PHE A 161 6.36 2.12 10.12
N ILE A 162 5.11 2.21 10.60
CA ILE A 162 4.10 3.08 10.01
C ILE A 162 4.51 4.54 10.10
N SER A 163 4.96 5.01 11.27
CA SER A 163 5.25 6.43 11.51
C SER A 163 6.51 6.90 10.80
N ASP A 164 7.56 6.08 10.79
CA ASP A 164 8.90 6.52 10.41
C ASP A 164 9.22 6.21 8.94
N TYR A 165 8.58 5.18 8.37
CA TYR A 165 8.89 4.69 7.03
C TYR A 165 7.69 4.79 6.09
N TYR A 166 6.60 4.07 6.39
CA TYR A 166 5.49 3.93 5.44
C TYR A 166 4.70 5.24 5.26
N HIS A 167 4.18 5.84 6.32
CA HIS A 167 3.26 6.96 6.21
C HIS A 167 3.88 8.23 5.57
N PRO A 168 5.11 8.68 5.95
CA PRO A 168 5.70 9.86 5.33
C PRO A 168 5.96 9.69 3.83
N PHE A 169 6.38 8.48 3.43
CA PHE A 169 6.56 8.09 2.03
C PHE A 169 5.20 8.07 1.31
N VAL A 170 4.24 7.31 1.79
CA VAL A 170 2.95 7.08 1.12
C VAL A 170 2.14 8.34 0.99
N SER A 171 2.10 9.18 2.03
CA SER A 171 1.42 10.47 1.98
C SER A 171 1.96 11.33 0.82
N ARG A 172 3.29 11.40 0.68
CA ARG A 172 3.91 12.17 -0.40
C ARG A 172 3.75 11.52 -1.77
N MET A 173 3.82 10.20 -1.86
CA MET A 173 3.60 9.46 -3.11
C MET A 173 2.16 9.66 -3.61
N CYS A 174 1.16 9.55 -2.73
CA CYS A 174 -0.24 9.77 -3.09
C CYS A 174 -0.50 11.19 -3.59
N GLU A 175 0.12 12.22 -3.00
CA GLU A 175 0.05 13.60 -3.53
C GLU A 175 0.59 13.71 -4.95
N LEU A 176 1.65 12.96 -5.28
CA LEU A 176 2.19 12.92 -6.64
C LEU A 176 1.27 12.15 -7.60
N ILE A 177 0.68 11.04 -7.16
CA ILE A 177 -0.30 10.29 -7.95
C ILE A 177 -1.50 11.17 -8.27
N GLU A 178 -2.13 11.80 -7.28
CA GLU A 178 -3.28 12.68 -7.47
C GLU A 178 -2.98 13.83 -8.45
N LYS A 179 -1.76 14.39 -8.38
CA LYS A 179 -1.33 15.50 -9.21
C LYS A 179 -1.00 15.09 -10.65
N ASN A 180 -0.37 13.93 -10.84
CA ASN A 180 0.27 13.58 -12.10
C ASN A 180 -0.46 12.48 -12.89
N ALA A 181 -1.33 11.69 -12.23
CA ALA A 181 -2.07 10.63 -12.90
C ALA A 181 -2.98 11.19 -14.00
N SER A 182 -2.91 10.54 -15.16
CA SER A 182 -3.71 10.90 -16.33
C SER A 182 -5.10 10.26 -16.29
N THR A 183 -5.24 9.14 -15.58
CA THR A 183 -6.50 8.40 -15.44
C THR A 183 -7.18 8.72 -14.12
N ASP A 184 -8.51 8.75 -14.12
CA ASP A 184 -9.27 8.90 -12.89
C ASP A 184 -9.17 7.67 -11.98
N PHE A 185 -8.79 6.52 -12.55
CA PHE A 185 -8.49 5.31 -11.80
C PHE A 185 -7.33 5.52 -10.83
N TYR A 186 -6.13 5.90 -11.32
CA TYR A 186 -4.98 6.10 -10.43
C TYR A 186 -5.14 7.30 -9.50
N LYS A 187 -5.86 8.36 -9.90
CA LYS A 187 -6.24 9.43 -8.96
C LYS A 187 -7.08 8.90 -7.80
N SER A 188 -8.05 8.02 -8.08
CA SER A 188 -8.90 7.41 -7.06
C SER A 188 -8.09 6.48 -6.15
N ILE A 189 -7.17 5.69 -6.71
CA ILE A 189 -6.22 4.88 -5.92
C ILE A 189 -5.38 5.76 -4.99
N GLY A 190 -4.83 6.88 -5.49
CA GLY A 190 -4.04 7.81 -4.70
C GLY A 190 -4.79 8.35 -3.49
N GLY A 191 -5.99 8.88 -3.70
CA GLY A 191 -6.81 9.45 -2.62
C GLY A 191 -7.29 8.41 -1.60
N LEU A 192 -7.72 7.24 -2.07
CA LEU A 192 -8.16 6.15 -1.20
C LEU A 192 -6.99 5.59 -0.38
N LEU A 193 -5.81 5.38 -0.98
CA LEU A 193 -4.63 4.90 -0.27
C LEU A 193 -4.15 5.92 0.76
N LYS A 194 -4.17 7.21 0.42
CA LYS A 194 -3.78 8.28 1.35
C LYS A 194 -4.64 8.25 2.60
N THR A 195 -5.95 8.21 2.42
CA THR A 195 -6.89 8.21 3.54
C THR A 195 -6.79 6.92 4.36
N PHE A 196 -6.66 5.78 3.69
CA PHE A 196 -6.38 4.51 4.36
C PHE A 196 -5.10 4.57 5.20
N SER A 197 -4.03 5.17 4.68
CA SER A 197 -2.77 5.35 5.40
C SER A 197 -2.89 6.28 6.61
N ASP A 198 -3.69 7.35 6.53
CA ASP A 198 -3.90 8.29 7.64
C ASP A 198 -4.55 7.59 8.85
N GLU A 199 -5.44 6.63 8.58
CA GLU A 199 -6.18 5.86 9.59
C GLU A 199 -5.45 4.63 10.12
N LEU A 200 -4.36 4.21 9.46
CA LEU A 200 -3.67 2.96 9.76
C LEU A 200 -2.77 3.10 11.00
N LYS A 201 -3.35 3.15 12.20
CA LYS A 201 -2.61 3.18 13.47
C LYS A 201 -3.20 2.22 14.49
N LEU A 202 -2.36 1.41 15.15
CA LEU A 202 -2.86 0.44 16.13
C LEU A 202 -3.34 1.10 17.43
N VAL A 203 -2.77 2.26 17.76
CA VAL A 203 -3.03 3.06 18.96
C VAL A 203 -3.34 4.50 18.56
N GLN A 204 -4.47 5.04 19.03
CA GLN A 204 -4.73 6.48 19.03
C GLN A 204 -3.97 7.08 20.22
N VAL A 205 -3.08 8.05 19.97
CA VAL A 205 -2.52 8.90 21.02
C VAL A 205 -3.57 9.91 21.45
#